data_AF-K5WP94-F1
#
_entry.id   AF-K5WP94-F1
#
_cell.length_a   1.000
_cell.length_b   1.000
_cell.length_c   1.000
_cell.angle_alpha   90.00
_cell.angle_beta   90.00
_cell.angle_gamma   90.00
#
_symmetry.space_group_name_H-M   'P 1'
#
loop_
_entity.id
_entity.type
_entity.pdbx_description
1 polymer ?
#
loop_
_entity_poly.entity_id
_entity_poly.type
_entity_poly.pdbx_seq_one_letter_code
_entity_poly.pdbx_strand_id
1 'polypeptide(L)'
;MEELKAIDPKVLATTMGGDEPREEPLLKTFEEGYGYFTTAAVNRHLKHYQFVRKLGWAGSSSVWLALNMKVKTRTFVSIKLLTGHASARIAMGYSPEYDVFRKVDEAGQHICFVTEPLSSSLANLQEPGQNRYPLPVAKRIIKQVLLALDYLHRECGYIHTDLKAENVLASIVPPVHSKIEKFILENPPSVYGPPLHLKSSELPLFFSRSQPLPYFELSGTLEDISVCLVDYSEATSAAQPARGEFIQPPIVRAPEVTLRYAWTSAIDIWTVGCLLFQLLTEHHLFGQEDGYSHKLHLQLIEECLGPFPPEFLKDCEDRGKYFDDQDHSLRQPSPIEDLFRALGALKEEEIPGAANFIRRCLTLDPRLRPSAQELLNDHWLK
;
A
#
# COMPACT_ATOMS: atom_id res chain seq x y z
N MET A 1 -9.93 -5.31 30.23
CA MET A 1 -10.79 -5.63 29.07
C MET A 1 -12.21 -5.09 29.25
N GLU A 2 -12.98 -5.51 30.26
CA GLU A 2 -14.32 -4.92 30.55
C GLU A 2 -14.25 -3.43 30.89
N GLU A 3 -13.21 -3.03 31.63
CA GLU A 3 -12.97 -1.64 32.03
C GLU A 3 -12.75 -0.71 30.83
N LEU A 4 -12.18 -1.22 29.72
CA LEU A 4 -11.93 -0.46 28.50
C LEU A 4 -13.22 -0.22 27.69
N LYS A 5 -14.10 -1.23 27.64
CA LYS A 5 -15.43 -1.13 26.98
C LYS A 5 -16.40 -0.23 27.75
N ALA A 6 -16.13 0.00 29.04
CA ALA A 6 -16.94 0.85 29.91
C ALA A 6 -16.58 2.35 29.81
N ILE A 7 -15.50 2.72 29.10
CA ILE A 7 -15.11 4.11 28.92
C ILE A 7 -16.04 4.74 27.87
N ASP A 8 -16.78 5.77 28.29
CA ASP A 8 -17.66 6.54 27.40
C ASP A 8 -16.85 7.08 26.20
N PRO A 9 -17.24 6.76 24.95
CA PRO A 9 -16.59 7.26 23.74
C PRO A 9 -16.42 8.78 23.73
N LYS A 10 -17.33 9.55 24.34
CA LYS A 10 -17.22 11.01 24.46
C LYS A 10 -16.13 11.43 25.44
N VAL A 11 -15.94 10.68 26.52
CA VAL A 11 -14.85 10.91 27.48
C VAL A 11 -13.51 10.57 26.85
N LEU A 12 -13.45 9.50 26.07
CA LEU A 12 -12.27 9.12 25.31
C LEU A 12 -11.93 10.19 24.26
N ALA A 13 -12.91 10.61 23.45
CA ALA A 13 -12.79 11.67 22.45
C ALA A 13 -12.30 12.99 23.08
N THR A 14 -12.90 13.38 24.21
CA THR A 14 -12.47 14.57 24.98
C THR A 14 -11.03 14.42 25.48
N THR A 15 -10.66 13.25 25.99
CA THR A 15 -9.28 12.96 26.43
C THR A 15 -8.30 13.05 25.27
N MET A 16 -8.70 12.63 24.08
CA MET A 16 -7.88 12.65 22.87
C MET A 16 -7.97 13.98 22.09
N GLY A 17 -8.67 14.99 22.62
CA GLY A 17 -8.67 16.35 22.08
C GLY A 17 -9.65 16.63 20.93
N GLY A 18 -10.76 15.88 20.81
CA GLY A 18 -11.82 16.13 19.80
C GLY A 18 -12.56 14.85 19.39
N ASP A 19 -13.41 14.93 18.36
CA ASP A 19 -14.07 13.74 17.78
C ASP A 19 -13.04 12.66 17.39
N GLU A 20 -13.47 11.40 17.37
CA GLU A 20 -12.66 10.17 17.28
C GLU A 20 -11.30 10.36 16.59
N PRO A 21 -10.18 9.92 17.20
CA PRO A 21 -8.87 10.08 16.60
C PRO A 21 -8.85 9.32 15.28
N ARG A 22 -8.23 9.92 14.27
CA ARG A 22 -7.85 9.22 13.03
C ARG A 22 -6.66 8.26 13.26
N GLU A 23 -6.66 7.55 14.37
CA GLU A 23 -5.63 6.59 14.81
C GLU A 23 -6.21 5.21 15.05
N GLU A 24 -5.35 4.20 15.31
CA GLU A 24 -5.83 2.86 15.57
C GLU A 24 -6.81 2.83 16.76
N PRO A 25 -7.89 2.06 16.62
CA PRO A 25 -8.82 1.89 17.72
C PRO A 25 -8.19 0.94 18.75
N LEU A 26 -7.35 1.48 19.63
CA LEU A 26 -6.67 0.72 20.71
C LEU A 26 -7.65 -0.01 21.63
N LEU A 27 -8.93 0.39 21.62
CA LEU A 27 -10.00 -0.23 22.40
C LEU A 27 -10.66 -1.43 21.71
N LYS A 28 -10.49 -1.59 20.38
CA LYS A 28 -11.08 -2.72 19.66
C LYS A 28 -10.32 -4.01 19.96
N THR A 29 -11.10 -5.03 20.25
CA THR A 29 -10.65 -6.31 20.80
C THR A 29 -10.32 -7.35 19.72
N PHE A 30 -9.72 -8.46 20.15
CA PHE A 30 -9.44 -9.60 19.29
C PHE A 30 -10.73 -10.16 18.66
N GLU A 31 -11.81 -10.25 19.45
CA GLU A 31 -13.12 -10.76 19.02
C GLU A 31 -13.77 -9.84 17.97
N GLU A 32 -13.42 -8.56 17.97
CA GLU A 32 -13.85 -7.58 16.96
C GLU A 32 -12.97 -7.58 15.71
N GLY A 33 -12.01 -8.51 15.60
CA GLY A 33 -11.07 -8.61 14.49
C GLY A 33 -9.77 -7.81 14.67
N TYR A 34 -9.51 -7.28 15.87
CA TYR A 34 -8.37 -6.40 16.18
C TYR A 34 -7.53 -6.93 17.36
N GLY A 35 -7.37 -6.12 18.42
CA GLY A 35 -6.43 -6.30 19.52
C GLY A 35 -5.05 -5.73 19.19
N TYR A 36 -4.87 -4.41 19.27
CA TYR A 36 -3.55 -3.77 19.08
C TYR A 36 -2.64 -3.99 20.28
N PHE A 37 -1.32 -3.94 20.07
CA PHE A 37 -0.34 -4.06 21.15
C PHE A 37 -0.27 -2.75 21.98
N THR A 38 -1.07 -2.68 23.02
CA THR A 38 -1.30 -1.47 23.85
C THR A 38 -0.09 -1.02 24.68
N THR A 39 0.95 -1.84 24.76
CA THR A 39 2.17 -1.47 25.49
C THR A 39 3.13 -0.64 24.63
N ALA A 40 2.97 -0.58 23.31
CA ALA A 40 3.82 0.29 22.47
C ALA A 40 3.62 1.77 22.83
N ALA A 41 4.71 2.44 23.23
CA ALA A 41 4.76 3.89 23.45
C ALA A 41 6.21 4.36 23.41
N VAL A 42 6.42 5.63 23.10
CA VAL A 42 7.75 6.27 23.10
C VAL A 42 8.49 5.99 24.41
N ASN A 43 9.78 5.67 24.33
CA ASN A 43 10.68 5.27 25.42
C ASN A 43 10.39 3.91 26.07
N ARG A 44 9.31 3.21 25.71
CA ARG A 44 9.10 1.81 26.12
C ARG A 44 9.93 0.87 25.29
N HIS A 45 10.13 -0.32 25.84
CA HIS A 45 10.97 -1.34 25.23
C HIS A 45 10.16 -2.55 24.81
N LEU A 46 10.47 -3.07 23.62
CA LEU A 46 10.18 -4.43 23.21
C LEU A 46 11.51 -5.17 23.14
N LYS A 47 11.79 -6.02 24.13
CA LYS A 47 13.09 -6.68 24.29
C LYS A 47 14.22 -5.65 24.28
N HIS A 48 15.08 -5.66 23.27
CA HIS A 48 16.19 -4.72 23.08
C HIS A 48 15.89 -3.57 22.11
N TYR A 49 14.63 -3.40 21.70
CA TYR A 49 14.19 -2.27 20.88
C TYR A 49 13.50 -1.23 21.74
N GLN A 50 13.98 0.01 21.72
CA GLN A 50 13.30 1.12 22.36
C GLN A 50 12.44 1.85 21.34
N PHE A 51 11.14 1.98 21.58
CA PHE A 51 10.25 2.75 20.69
C PHE A 51 10.59 4.23 20.74
N VAL A 52 10.69 4.84 19.56
CA VAL A 52 11.09 6.25 19.39
C VAL A 52 9.93 7.09 18.89
N ARG A 53 9.16 6.57 17.92
CA ARG A 53 8.09 7.31 17.26
C ARG A 53 7.15 6.33 16.56
N LYS A 54 5.86 6.65 16.53
CA LYS A 54 4.89 5.90 15.73
C LYS A 54 4.88 6.45 14.30
N LEU A 55 5.00 5.56 13.32
CA LEU A 55 5.08 5.90 11.90
C LEU A 55 3.72 5.86 11.22
N GLY A 56 2.85 4.94 11.63
CA GLY A 56 1.53 4.75 11.04
C GLY A 56 0.80 3.55 11.62
N TRP A 57 -0.37 3.27 11.09
CA TRP A 57 -1.19 2.11 11.45
C TRP A 57 -2.12 1.72 10.30
N ALA A 58 -2.63 0.49 10.37
CA ALA A 58 -3.66 -0.06 9.49
C ALA A 58 -4.52 -1.03 10.30
N GLY A 59 -5.63 -1.51 9.73
CA GLY A 59 -6.60 -2.36 10.46
C GLY A 59 -6.00 -3.61 11.14
N SER A 60 -4.87 -4.11 10.63
CA SER A 60 -4.19 -5.31 11.12
C SER A 60 -2.90 -5.05 11.88
N SER A 61 -2.41 -3.81 12.00
CA SER A 61 -1.10 -3.52 12.59
C SER A 61 -0.83 -2.05 12.94
N SER A 62 0.16 -1.80 13.78
CA SER A 62 0.78 -0.48 13.94
C SER A 62 2.27 -0.53 13.62
N VAL A 63 2.84 0.55 13.09
CA VAL A 63 4.23 0.61 12.66
C VAL A 63 4.98 1.65 13.48
N TRP A 64 6.12 1.26 14.02
CA TRP A 64 6.91 2.07 14.94
C TRP A 64 8.36 2.16 14.51
N LEU A 65 8.93 3.35 14.59
CA LEU A 65 10.37 3.55 14.61
C LEU A 65 10.90 3.16 15.98
N ALA A 66 11.94 2.34 16.02
CA ALA A 66 12.61 1.95 17.24
C ALA A 66 14.13 1.99 17.11
N LEU A 67 14.82 2.14 18.24
CA LEU A 67 16.27 2.07 18.34
C LEU A 67 16.68 0.67 18.79
N ASN A 68 17.50 -0.01 18.01
CA ASN A 68 18.08 -1.30 18.37
C ASN A 68 19.25 -1.11 19.35
N MET A 69 19.07 -1.56 20.59
CA MET A 69 20.03 -1.38 21.68
C MET A 69 21.06 -2.50 21.81
N LYS A 70 20.96 -3.59 21.02
CA LYS A 70 21.90 -4.73 21.09
C LYS A 70 23.28 -4.43 20.48
N VAL A 71 23.33 -3.55 19.48
CA VAL A 71 24.53 -3.32 18.69
C VAL A 71 25.32 -2.15 19.28
N LYS A 72 26.65 -2.23 19.31
CA LYS A 72 27.52 -1.14 19.80
C LYS A 72 27.24 0.19 19.09
N THR A 73 26.86 0.12 17.82
CA THR A 73 26.28 1.24 17.06
C THR A 73 24.76 1.14 17.13
N ARG A 74 24.11 2.03 17.87
CA ARG A 74 22.64 2.11 17.95
C ARG A 74 22.09 2.34 16.54
N THR A 75 21.23 1.46 16.04
CA THR A 75 20.63 1.58 14.69
C THR A 75 19.13 1.72 14.77
N PHE A 76 18.54 2.60 13.97
CA PHE A 76 17.09 2.66 13.83
C PHE A 76 16.55 1.48 13.03
N VAL A 77 15.36 1.01 13.39
CA VAL A 77 14.58 -0.03 12.70
C VAL A 77 13.12 0.38 12.66
N SER A 78 12.39 -0.14 11.68
CA SER A 78 10.92 -0.13 11.68
C SER A 78 10.41 -1.44 12.26
N ILE A 79 9.40 -1.36 13.13
CA ILE A 79 8.73 -2.50 13.74
C ILE A 79 7.24 -2.43 13.37
N LYS A 80 6.78 -3.35 12.52
CA LYS A 80 5.35 -3.58 12.26
C LYS A 80 4.83 -4.56 13.29
N LEU A 81 4.02 -4.07 14.23
CA LEU A 81 3.36 -4.83 15.28
C LEU A 81 1.98 -5.23 14.81
N LEU A 82 1.75 -6.53 14.62
CA LEU A 82 0.43 -7.02 14.24
C LEU A 82 -0.56 -6.96 15.41
N THR A 83 -1.84 -6.85 15.07
CA THR A 83 -2.91 -7.10 16.05
C THR A 83 -2.89 -8.56 16.48
N GLY A 84 -3.48 -8.87 17.62
CA GLY A 84 -3.65 -10.25 18.08
C GLY A 84 -4.42 -11.07 17.04
N HIS A 85 -5.47 -10.50 16.44
CA HIS A 85 -6.25 -11.16 15.40
C HIS A 85 -5.40 -11.48 14.17
N ALA A 86 -4.64 -10.52 13.65
CA ALA A 86 -3.75 -10.74 12.51
C ALA A 86 -2.68 -11.79 12.86
N SER A 87 -2.09 -11.72 14.05
CA SER A 87 -1.08 -12.67 14.53
C SER A 87 -1.63 -14.11 14.61
N ALA A 88 -2.88 -14.27 15.07
CA ALA A 88 -3.54 -15.57 15.12
C ALA A 88 -3.78 -16.15 13.72
N ARG A 89 -4.12 -15.33 12.72
CA ARG A 89 -4.24 -15.78 11.33
C ARG A 89 -2.92 -16.32 10.79
N ILE A 90 -1.80 -15.65 11.09
CA ILE A 90 -0.47 -16.16 10.74
C ILE A 90 -0.22 -17.53 11.39
N ALA A 91 -0.49 -17.66 12.69
CA ALA A 91 -0.30 -18.92 13.41
C ALA A 91 -1.15 -20.08 12.87
N MET A 92 -2.27 -19.78 12.20
CA MET A 92 -3.12 -20.76 11.50
C MET A 92 -2.62 -21.13 10.10
N GLY A 93 -1.45 -20.63 9.68
CA GLY A 93 -0.85 -20.91 8.37
C GLY A 93 -1.29 -19.94 7.26
N TYR A 94 -1.92 -18.82 7.61
CA TYR A 94 -2.37 -17.80 6.64
C TYR A 94 -1.50 -16.55 6.72
N SER A 95 -0.29 -16.57 6.15
CA SER A 95 0.47 -15.32 5.99
C SER A 95 1.57 -15.36 4.92
N PRO A 96 1.29 -14.81 3.74
CA PRO A 96 2.34 -14.41 2.80
C PRO A 96 3.37 -13.47 3.44
N GLU A 97 2.92 -12.56 4.28
CA GLU A 97 3.76 -11.56 4.91
C GLU A 97 4.85 -12.20 5.80
N TYR A 98 4.52 -13.29 6.50
CA TYR A 98 5.49 -14.06 7.27
C TYR A 98 6.57 -14.71 6.40
N ASP A 99 6.20 -15.24 5.24
CA ASP A 99 7.15 -15.91 4.34
C ASP A 99 8.06 -14.91 3.62
N VAL A 100 7.56 -13.70 3.35
CA VAL A 100 8.35 -12.64 2.70
C VAL A 100 9.35 -11.99 3.67
N PHE A 101 8.99 -11.80 4.95
CA PHE A 101 9.87 -11.11 5.91
C PHE A 101 10.83 -12.05 6.65
N ARG A 102 12.13 -11.78 6.52
CA ARG A 102 13.20 -12.60 7.12
C ARG A 102 13.36 -12.47 8.63
N LYS A 103 12.90 -11.37 9.24
CA LYS A 103 13.16 -11.07 10.65
C LYS A 103 11.85 -10.82 11.40
N VAL A 104 11.43 -11.88 12.10
CA VAL A 104 10.24 -11.90 12.93
C VAL A 104 10.64 -11.93 14.41
N ASP A 105 9.94 -11.16 15.22
CA ASP A 105 10.04 -11.14 16.68
C ASP A 105 8.62 -11.26 17.27
N GLU A 106 8.52 -11.44 18.59
CA GLU A 106 7.24 -11.65 19.29
C GLU A 106 7.14 -10.76 20.53
N ALA A 107 5.94 -10.19 20.73
CA ALA A 107 5.57 -9.34 21.86
C ALA A 107 4.31 -9.94 22.54
N GLY A 108 4.50 -10.94 23.39
CA GLY A 108 3.39 -11.75 23.90
C GLY A 108 2.74 -12.52 22.75
N GLN A 109 1.44 -12.32 22.52
CA GLN A 109 0.69 -12.95 21.43
C GLN A 109 0.83 -12.23 20.07
N HIS A 110 1.58 -11.13 20.01
CA HIS A 110 1.69 -10.29 18.82
C HIS A 110 2.95 -10.64 18.03
N ILE A 111 2.79 -10.89 16.73
CA ILE A 111 3.89 -11.04 15.79
C ILE A 111 4.40 -9.65 15.38
N CYS A 112 5.72 -9.52 15.29
CA CYS A 112 6.40 -8.28 14.98
C CYS A 112 7.37 -8.48 13.81
N PHE A 113 7.25 -7.70 12.74
CA PHE A 113 8.24 -7.67 11.67
C PHE A 113 9.23 -6.53 11.92
N VAL A 114 10.53 -6.84 11.86
CA VAL A 114 11.59 -5.84 12.07
C VAL A 114 12.36 -5.61 10.77
N THR A 115 12.20 -4.43 10.19
CA THR A 115 12.82 -4.05 8.92
C THR A 115 13.72 -2.83 9.08
N GLU A 116 14.45 -2.49 8.02
CA GLU A 116 15.08 -1.18 7.92
C GLU A 116 14.04 -0.05 7.92
N PRO A 117 14.39 1.15 8.43
CA PRO A 117 13.51 2.28 8.37
C PRO A 117 13.44 2.83 6.95
N LEU A 118 12.21 3.03 6.48
CA LEU A 118 11.91 3.68 5.21
C LEU A 118 11.33 5.08 5.45
N SER A 119 11.33 5.87 4.39
CA SER A 119 10.79 7.23 4.33
C SER A 119 9.30 7.22 3.94
N SER A 120 8.73 8.40 3.69
CA SER A 120 7.41 8.61 3.08
C SER A 120 7.10 7.66 1.91
N SER A 121 5.82 7.27 1.84
CA SER A 121 5.25 6.63 0.65
C SER A 121 5.18 7.58 -0.53
N LEU A 122 5.08 7.04 -1.76
CA LEU A 122 4.94 7.87 -2.97
C LEU A 122 3.70 8.77 -2.93
N ALA A 123 2.64 8.34 -2.24
CA ALA A 123 1.44 9.14 -2.02
C ALA A 123 1.68 10.39 -1.16
N ASN A 124 2.69 10.36 -0.27
CA ASN A 124 3.00 11.44 0.67
C ASN A 124 4.35 12.10 0.40
N LEU A 125 5.00 11.76 -0.72
CA LEU A 125 6.36 12.20 -1.00
C LEU A 125 6.41 13.61 -1.58
N GLN A 126 5.38 14.02 -2.31
CA GLN A 126 5.38 15.29 -3.01
C GLN A 126 4.80 16.44 -2.18
N GLU A 127 5.24 17.66 -2.47
CA GLU A 127 4.75 18.86 -1.81
C GLU A 127 3.31 19.17 -2.23
N PRO A 128 2.47 19.74 -1.34
CA PRO A 128 1.13 20.17 -1.71
C PRO A 128 1.14 21.08 -2.95
N GLY A 129 0.60 20.60 -4.07
CA GLY A 129 0.50 21.36 -5.33
C GLY A 129 1.55 21.02 -6.39
N GLN A 130 2.52 20.15 -6.09
CA GLN A 130 3.24 19.35 -7.07
C GLN A 130 2.88 17.91 -6.79
N ASN A 131 2.04 17.28 -7.61
CA ASN A 131 1.60 15.91 -7.30
C ASN A 131 1.99 14.91 -8.46
N ARG A 132 2.52 15.39 -9.61
CA ARG A 132 3.04 14.56 -10.74
C ARG A 132 4.54 14.31 -10.63
N TYR A 133 4.96 13.08 -10.89
CA TYR A 133 6.36 12.71 -11.04
C TYR A 133 6.85 13.00 -12.46
N PRO A 134 8.05 13.60 -12.63
CA PRO A 134 8.69 13.68 -13.93
C PRO A 134 8.85 12.29 -14.54
N LEU A 135 8.66 12.17 -15.86
CA LEU A 135 8.67 10.88 -16.55
C LEU A 135 9.93 10.01 -16.25
N PRO A 136 11.17 10.55 -16.22
CA PRO A 136 12.35 9.76 -15.85
C PRO A 136 12.26 9.16 -14.44
N VAL A 137 11.70 9.91 -13.48
CA VAL A 137 11.50 9.48 -12.09
C VAL A 137 10.41 8.41 -12.03
N ALA A 138 9.28 8.60 -12.71
CA ALA A 138 8.20 7.61 -12.78
C ALA A 138 8.69 6.29 -13.41
N LYS A 139 9.45 6.34 -14.51
CA LYS A 139 10.09 5.16 -15.11
C LYS A 139 10.99 4.42 -14.10
N ARG A 140 11.82 5.16 -13.35
CA ARG A 140 12.72 4.59 -12.34
C ARG A 140 11.95 3.91 -11.20
N ILE A 141 10.86 4.52 -10.73
CA ILE A 141 9.97 3.95 -9.72
C ILE A 141 9.34 2.65 -10.25
N ILE A 142 8.72 2.69 -11.43
CA ILE A 142 8.06 1.52 -12.02
C ILE A 142 9.03 0.37 -12.25
N LYS A 143 10.26 0.66 -12.69
CA LYS A 143 11.30 -0.36 -12.83
C LYS A 143 11.62 -1.06 -11.51
N GLN A 144 11.71 -0.31 -10.40
CA GLN A 144 11.95 -0.89 -9.07
C GLN A 144 10.75 -1.68 -8.54
N VAL A 145 9.52 -1.20 -8.80
CA VAL A 145 8.29 -1.94 -8.47
C VAL A 145 8.23 -3.27 -9.26
N LEU A 146 8.55 -3.24 -10.55
CA LEU A 146 8.60 -4.45 -11.37
C LEU A 146 9.69 -5.43 -10.91
N LEU A 147 10.85 -4.96 -10.46
CA LEU A 147 11.88 -5.82 -9.86
C LEU A 147 11.37 -6.51 -8.59
N ALA A 148 10.65 -5.78 -7.73
CA ALA A 148 10.06 -6.34 -6.52
C ALA A 148 8.96 -7.37 -6.85
N LEU A 149 8.10 -7.08 -7.83
CA LEU A 149 7.05 -8.00 -8.27
C LEU A 149 7.62 -9.24 -8.96
N ASP A 150 8.66 -9.12 -9.80
CA ASP A 150 9.32 -10.26 -10.42
C ASP A 150 9.83 -11.25 -9.37
N TYR A 151 10.51 -10.74 -8.33
CA TYR A 151 10.96 -11.54 -7.20
C TYR A 151 9.79 -12.15 -6.42
N LEU A 152 8.76 -11.36 -6.09
CA LEU A 152 7.58 -11.83 -5.35
C LEU A 152 6.85 -12.95 -6.10
N HIS A 153 6.65 -12.79 -7.40
CA HIS A 153 5.88 -13.73 -8.22
C HIS A 153 6.64 -15.03 -8.47
N ARG A 154 7.94 -14.95 -8.81
CA ARG A 154 8.72 -16.13 -9.26
C ARG A 154 9.48 -16.81 -8.15
N GLU A 155 10.13 -16.05 -7.27
CA GLU A 155 10.99 -16.60 -6.23
C GLU A 155 10.18 -16.87 -4.95
N CYS A 156 9.25 -15.98 -4.59
CA CYS A 156 8.42 -16.16 -3.39
C CYS A 156 7.11 -16.93 -3.67
N GLY A 157 6.61 -16.94 -4.91
CA GLY A 157 5.36 -17.62 -5.27
C GLY A 157 4.11 -16.94 -4.71
N TYR A 158 4.13 -15.62 -4.58
CA TYR A 158 3.04 -14.80 -4.04
C TYR A 158 2.57 -13.74 -5.04
N ILE A 159 1.33 -13.26 -4.85
CA ILE A 159 0.70 -12.16 -5.60
C ILE A 159 0.39 -11.06 -4.59
N HIS A 160 0.72 -9.79 -4.89
CA HIS A 160 0.60 -8.69 -3.94
C HIS A 160 -0.84 -8.25 -3.69
N THR A 161 -1.65 -8.19 -4.75
CA THR A 161 -3.10 -7.86 -4.76
C THR A 161 -3.51 -6.47 -4.27
N ASP A 162 -2.69 -5.74 -3.52
CA ASP A 162 -2.98 -4.38 -3.04
C ASP A 162 -1.87 -3.37 -3.41
N LEU A 163 -1.41 -3.38 -4.67
CA LEU A 163 -0.39 -2.43 -5.12
C LEU A 163 -1.00 -1.02 -5.23
N LYS A 164 -0.36 -0.03 -4.59
CA LYS A 164 -0.78 1.39 -4.62
C LYS A 164 0.37 2.30 -4.18
N ALA A 165 0.24 3.60 -4.43
CA ALA A 165 1.28 4.58 -4.11
C ALA A 165 1.61 4.65 -2.61
N GLU A 166 0.65 4.31 -1.74
CA GLU A 166 0.82 4.22 -0.29
C GLU A 166 1.71 3.05 0.13
N ASN A 167 1.71 1.96 -0.66
CA ASN A 167 2.46 0.73 -0.41
C ASN A 167 3.83 0.72 -1.11
N VAL A 168 4.26 1.85 -1.66
CA VAL A 168 5.61 2.03 -2.23
C VAL A 168 6.30 3.15 -1.46
N LEU A 169 7.33 2.81 -0.67
CA LEU A 169 8.03 3.73 0.21
C LEU A 169 9.42 4.05 -0.32
N ALA A 170 9.86 5.29 -0.14
CA ALA A 170 11.21 5.68 -0.50
C ALA A 170 12.25 5.17 0.53
N SER A 171 13.39 4.72 0.03
CA SER A 171 14.55 4.35 0.85
C SER A 171 15.23 5.59 1.41
N ILE A 172 15.82 5.47 2.60
CA ILE A 172 16.62 6.56 3.19
C ILE A 172 18.06 6.45 2.70
N VAL A 173 18.53 7.43 1.94
CA VAL A 173 19.92 7.46 1.47
C VAL A 173 20.86 7.66 2.66
N PRO A 174 21.95 6.86 2.79
CA PRO A 174 22.93 7.03 3.85
C PRO A 174 23.49 8.47 3.97
N PRO A 175 23.89 8.92 5.18
CA PRO A 175 23.87 8.19 6.44
C PRO A 175 22.48 8.18 7.11
N VAL A 176 21.88 6.98 7.22
CA VAL A 176 20.50 6.80 7.72
C VAL A 176 20.37 7.24 9.17
N HIS A 177 21.30 6.81 10.04
CA HIS A 177 21.20 7.04 11.48
C HIS A 177 21.17 8.54 11.83
N SER A 178 22.14 9.32 11.33
CA SER A 178 22.23 10.75 11.65
C SER A 178 21.09 11.58 11.07
N LYS A 179 20.56 11.19 9.90
CA LYS A 179 19.38 11.85 9.29
C LYS A 179 18.15 11.67 10.18
N ILE A 180 17.87 10.43 10.60
CA ILE A 180 16.75 10.13 11.49
C ILE A 180 16.95 10.79 12.86
N GLU A 181 18.13 10.64 13.47
CA GLU A 181 18.42 11.20 14.79
C GLU A 181 18.21 12.72 14.81
N LYS A 182 18.79 13.45 13.86
CA LYS A 182 18.60 14.89 13.72
C LYS A 182 17.11 15.25 13.59
N PHE A 183 16.39 14.56 12.71
CA PHE A 183 14.98 14.84 12.48
C PHE A 183 14.11 14.59 13.72
N ILE A 184 14.36 13.52 14.47
CA ILE A 184 13.62 13.23 15.71
C ILE A 184 13.91 14.28 16.80
N LEU A 185 15.14 14.81 16.86
CA LEU A 185 15.50 15.89 17.78
C LEU A 185 14.76 17.20 17.43
N GLU A 186 14.66 17.53 16.14
CA GLU A 186 13.97 18.74 15.65
C GLU A 186 12.45 18.59 15.67
N ASN A 187 11.95 17.36 15.55
CA ASN A 187 10.53 17.02 15.49
C ASN A 187 10.24 15.92 16.52
N PRO A 188 10.02 16.27 17.79
CA PRO A 188 9.73 15.27 18.81
C PRO A 188 8.41 14.52 18.52
N PRO A 189 8.29 13.24 18.93
CA PRO A 189 7.05 12.51 18.81
C PRO A 189 5.97 13.11 19.72
N SER A 190 4.71 12.95 19.33
CA SER A 190 3.56 13.52 20.02
C SER A 190 2.49 12.48 20.33
N VAL A 191 1.64 12.80 21.28
CA VAL A 191 0.51 11.96 21.73
C VAL A 191 -0.78 12.78 21.72
N TYR A 192 -1.91 12.10 21.69
CA TYR A 192 -3.23 12.66 21.96
C TYR A 192 -3.47 12.63 23.45
N GLY A 193 -3.65 13.81 24.05
CA GLY A 193 -4.08 13.92 25.44
C GLY A 193 -3.09 13.40 26.49
N PRO A 194 -3.54 13.35 27.76
CA PRO A 194 -2.80 12.71 28.83
C PRO A 194 -2.88 11.17 28.73
N PRO A 195 -1.93 10.43 29.35
CA PRO A 195 -1.98 8.98 29.41
C PRO A 195 -3.22 8.49 30.16
N LEU A 196 -3.84 7.42 29.67
CA LEU A 196 -5.03 6.82 30.28
C LEU A 196 -4.63 5.67 31.21
N HIS A 197 -4.96 5.79 32.50
CA HIS A 197 -4.70 4.75 33.49
C HIS A 197 -5.89 3.81 33.61
N LEU A 198 -5.67 2.51 33.41
CA LEU A 198 -6.66 1.46 33.62
C LEU A 198 -6.33 0.73 34.92
N LYS A 199 -7.32 0.32 35.71
CA LYS A 199 -7.08 -0.54 36.88
C LYS A 199 -6.55 -1.91 36.46
N SER A 200 -6.94 -2.36 35.27
CA SER A 200 -6.53 -3.64 34.68
C SER A 200 -5.14 -3.65 34.03
N SER A 201 -4.41 -2.52 34.02
CA SER A 201 -3.07 -2.43 33.43
C SER A 201 -2.10 -1.72 34.36
N GLU A 202 -0.93 -2.30 34.58
CA GLU A 202 0.15 -1.66 35.36
C GLU A 202 0.75 -0.45 34.64
N LEU A 203 0.70 -0.46 33.30
CA LEU A 203 1.23 0.60 32.46
C LEU A 203 0.09 1.46 31.89
N PRO A 204 0.23 2.80 31.86
CA PRO A 204 -0.78 3.66 31.26
C PRO A 204 -0.87 3.45 29.74
N LEU A 205 -2.02 3.69 29.15
CA LEU A 205 -2.19 3.73 27.70
C LEU A 205 -1.77 5.09 27.16
N PHE A 206 -1.01 5.07 26.07
CA PHE A 206 -0.62 6.26 25.32
C PHE A 206 -1.26 6.21 23.94
N PHE A 207 -1.93 7.29 23.56
CA PHE A 207 -2.50 7.46 22.23
C PHE A 207 -1.48 8.19 21.35
N SER A 208 -0.49 7.46 20.82
CA SER A 208 0.56 8.08 20.00
C SER A 208 0.04 8.53 18.63
N ARG A 209 0.48 9.73 18.21
CA ARG A 209 0.22 10.26 16.86
C ARG A 209 1.13 9.58 15.84
N SER A 210 0.56 9.17 14.73
CA SER A 210 1.23 8.68 13.54
C SER A 210 1.96 9.84 12.88
N GLN A 211 3.28 9.77 12.87
CA GLN A 211 4.14 10.81 12.33
C GLN A 211 5.23 10.13 11.47
N PRO A 212 4.95 9.83 10.19
CA PRO A 212 5.90 9.16 9.31
C PRO A 212 7.21 9.96 9.18
N LEU A 213 8.26 9.28 8.75
CA LEU A 213 9.53 9.94 8.44
C LEU A 213 9.39 10.70 7.11
N PRO A 214 9.93 11.93 7.01
CA PRO A 214 9.92 12.69 5.77
C PRO A 214 10.95 12.12 4.81
N TYR A 215 10.91 12.59 3.57
CA TYR A 215 11.95 12.32 2.61
C TYR A 215 13.24 13.08 2.91
N PHE A 216 14.31 12.32 3.10
CA PHE A 216 15.61 12.83 3.54
C PHE A 216 16.59 13.03 2.37
N GLU A 217 16.19 13.74 1.31
CA GLU A 217 17.12 14.05 0.22
C GLU A 217 17.95 15.31 0.46
N LEU A 218 19.22 15.22 0.07
CA LEU A 218 20.21 16.29 0.22
C LEU A 218 20.21 17.22 -0.99
N SER A 219 19.86 16.72 -2.18
CA SER A 219 19.85 17.47 -3.44
C SER A 219 18.51 18.16 -3.75
N GLY A 220 17.43 17.74 -3.09
CA GLY A 220 16.06 18.14 -3.44
C GLY A 220 15.56 17.52 -4.76
N THR A 221 16.30 16.58 -5.37
CA THR A 221 15.89 15.92 -6.62
C THR A 221 15.42 14.48 -6.36
N LEU A 222 14.46 14.01 -7.16
CA LEU A 222 13.95 12.63 -7.12
C LEU A 222 14.67 11.71 -8.13
N GLU A 223 15.69 12.20 -8.82
CA GLU A 223 16.36 11.48 -9.92
C GLU A 223 17.00 10.16 -9.46
N ASP A 224 17.52 10.14 -8.24
CA ASP A 224 18.17 8.97 -7.64
C ASP A 224 17.26 8.17 -6.71
N ILE A 225 15.95 8.45 -6.70
CA ILE A 225 15.00 7.80 -5.79
C ILE A 225 15.15 6.28 -5.83
N SER A 226 15.29 5.69 -4.65
CA SER A 226 15.18 4.25 -4.44
C SER A 226 13.89 3.98 -3.69
N VAL A 227 13.13 2.96 -4.12
CA VAL A 227 11.84 2.61 -3.52
C VAL A 227 11.76 1.14 -3.16
N CYS A 228 10.95 0.84 -2.16
CA CYS A 228 10.62 -0.50 -1.72
C CYS A 228 9.10 -0.70 -1.78
N LEU A 229 8.67 -1.83 -2.34
CA LEU A 229 7.30 -2.31 -2.19
C LEU A 229 7.15 -2.86 -0.76
N VAL A 230 6.06 -2.51 -0.09
CA VAL A 230 5.77 -2.91 1.29
C VAL A 230 4.32 -3.37 1.45
N ASP A 231 4.01 -3.89 2.63
CA ASP A 231 2.67 -4.31 3.06
C ASP A 231 2.07 -5.47 2.25
N TYR A 232 2.53 -6.67 2.58
CA TYR A 232 2.08 -7.92 1.96
C TYR A 232 0.91 -8.57 2.72
N SER A 233 0.17 -7.80 3.51
CA SER A 233 -0.88 -8.33 4.38
C SER A 233 -2.07 -8.91 3.61
N GLU A 234 -2.39 -8.33 2.45
CA GLU A 234 -3.45 -8.80 1.53
C GLU A 234 -2.97 -9.80 0.48
N ALA A 235 -1.66 -10.07 0.42
CA ALA A 235 -1.09 -10.93 -0.60
C ALA A 235 -1.70 -12.35 -0.57
N THR A 236 -1.50 -13.12 -1.64
CA THR A 236 -2.00 -14.49 -1.72
C THR A 236 -1.06 -15.41 -2.47
N SER A 237 -1.13 -16.71 -2.19
CA SER A 237 -0.30 -17.70 -2.87
C SER A 237 -0.62 -17.72 -4.37
N ALA A 238 0.40 -17.69 -5.22
CA ALA A 238 0.21 -17.86 -6.66
C ALA A 238 -0.28 -19.27 -7.04
N ALA A 239 0.02 -20.28 -6.21
CA ALA A 239 -0.41 -21.66 -6.43
C ALA A 239 -1.89 -21.89 -6.09
N GLN A 240 -2.41 -21.15 -5.10
CA GLN A 240 -3.80 -21.18 -4.69
C GLN A 240 -4.29 -19.75 -4.44
N PRO A 241 -4.54 -18.98 -5.51
CA PRO A 241 -4.96 -17.60 -5.36
C PRO A 241 -6.29 -17.54 -4.61
N ALA A 242 -6.38 -16.61 -3.66
CA ALA A 242 -7.61 -16.34 -2.92
C ALA A 242 -8.79 -16.17 -3.88
N ARG A 243 -10.00 -16.56 -3.47
CA ARG A 243 -11.20 -16.35 -4.28
C ARG A 243 -12.16 -15.52 -3.43
N GLY A 244 -12.39 -14.28 -3.84
CA GLY A 244 -13.24 -13.35 -3.09
C GLY A 244 -13.41 -12.01 -3.79
N GLU A 245 -14.37 -11.22 -3.31
CA GLU A 245 -14.73 -9.91 -3.88
C GLU A 245 -13.77 -8.78 -3.47
N PHE A 246 -12.90 -9.03 -2.49
CA PHE A 246 -12.00 -8.04 -1.89
C PHE A 246 -10.58 -8.07 -2.49
N ILE A 247 -10.43 -8.53 -3.72
CA ILE A 247 -9.15 -8.55 -4.43
C ILE A 247 -9.00 -7.24 -5.22
N GLN A 248 -7.87 -6.56 -5.00
CA GLN A 248 -7.56 -5.22 -5.50
C GLN A 248 -8.52 -4.12 -5.02
N PRO A 249 -8.00 -2.90 -4.77
CA PRO A 249 -8.86 -1.75 -4.60
C PRO A 249 -9.75 -1.54 -5.83
N PRO A 250 -11.05 -1.21 -5.65
CA PRO A 250 -12.03 -1.16 -6.73
C PRO A 250 -11.60 -0.38 -7.99
N ILE A 251 -10.98 0.78 -7.80
CA ILE A 251 -10.56 1.71 -8.87
C ILE A 251 -9.37 1.24 -9.71
N VAL A 252 -8.61 0.26 -9.23
CA VAL A 252 -7.45 -0.32 -9.96
C VAL A 252 -7.63 -1.83 -10.17
N ARG A 253 -8.85 -2.33 -9.98
CA ARG A 253 -9.18 -3.75 -10.12
C ARG A 253 -9.10 -4.18 -11.56
N ALA A 254 -8.42 -5.29 -11.81
CA ALA A 254 -8.30 -5.89 -13.13
C ALA A 254 -9.67 -6.45 -13.60
N PRO A 255 -9.94 -6.45 -14.92
CA PRO A 255 -11.23 -6.89 -15.43
C PRO A 255 -11.51 -8.35 -15.15
N GLU A 256 -10.50 -9.23 -15.16
CA GLU A 256 -10.68 -10.64 -14.84
C GLU A 256 -11.14 -10.89 -13.40
N VAL A 257 -10.81 -10.00 -12.46
CA VAL A 257 -11.30 -10.09 -11.08
C VAL A 257 -12.78 -9.70 -11.04
N THR A 258 -13.13 -8.58 -11.66
CA THR A 258 -14.53 -8.09 -11.73
C THR A 258 -15.45 -9.05 -12.47
N LEU A 259 -14.94 -9.69 -13.54
CA LEU A 259 -15.69 -10.62 -14.39
C LEU A 259 -15.67 -12.07 -13.89
N ARG A 260 -15.06 -12.31 -12.73
CA ARG A 260 -14.89 -13.64 -12.12
C ARG A 260 -14.28 -14.66 -13.10
N TYR A 261 -13.23 -14.24 -13.80
CA TYR A 261 -12.37 -15.11 -14.60
C TYR A 261 -11.20 -15.61 -13.73
N ALA A 262 -10.61 -16.76 -14.09
CA ALA A 262 -9.45 -17.29 -13.38
C ALA A 262 -8.26 -16.33 -13.50
N TRP A 263 -7.79 -15.80 -12.37
CA TRP A 263 -6.74 -14.79 -12.34
C TRP A 263 -5.44 -15.31 -11.74
N THR A 264 -4.34 -14.61 -12.03
CA THR A 264 -2.98 -14.94 -11.63
C THR A 264 -2.24 -13.68 -11.17
N SER A 265 -0.91 -13.74 -11.04
CA SER A 265 -0.07 -12.57 -10.75
C SER A 265 -0.18 -11.43 -11.78
N ALA A 266 -0.79 -11.70 -12.95
CA ALA A 266 -1.10 -10.70 -13.97
C ALA A 266 -1.94 -9.52 -13.45
N ILE A 267 -2.70 -9.70 -12.37
CA ILE A 267 -3.48 -8.60 -11.77
C ILE A 267 -2.58 -7.51 -11.17
N ASP A 268 -1.41 -7.86 -10.63
CA ASP A 268 -0.46 -6.88 -10.12
C ASP A 268 0.12 -6.05 -11.28
N ILE A 269 0.33 -6.67 -12.44
CA ILE A 269 0.80 -5.99 -13.66
C ILE A 269 -0.24 -4.99 -14.16
N TRP A 270 -1.53 -5.33 -14.09
CA TRP A 270 -2.60 -4.38 -14.37
C TRP A 270 -2.49 -3.16 -13.47
N THR A 271 -2.32 -3.38 -12.16
CA THR A 271 -2.18 -2.28 -11.19
C THR A 271 -0.90 -1.47 -11.40
N VAL A 272 0.20 -2.04 -11.93
CA VAL A 272 1.39 -1.28 -12.36
C VAL A 272 1.05 -0.26 -13.44
N GLY A 273 0.21 -0.63 -14.42
CA GLY A 273 -0.26 0.29 -15.46
C GLY A 273 -1.06 1.46 -14.87
N CYS A 274 -2.00 1.17 -13.96
CA CYS A 274 -2.76 2.19 -13.24
C CYS A 274 -1.86 3.08 -12.37
N LEU A 275 -0.88 2.51 -11.66
CA LEU A 275 0.06 3.24 -10.83
C LEU A 275 0.93 4.18 -11.66
N LEU A 276 1.45 3.74 -12.80
CA LEU A 276 2.24 4.61 -13.69
C LEU A 276 1.42 5.81 -14.17
N PHE A 277 0.16 5.58 -14.59
CA PHE A 277 -0.72 6.67 -14.96
C PHE A 277 -0.94 7.64 -13.80
N GLN A 278 -1.19 7.13 -12.59
CA GLN A 278 -1.36 7.96 -11.40
C GLN A 278 -0.10 8.77 -11.07
N LEU A 279 1.09 8.18 -11.17
CA LEU A 279 2.35 8.90 -10.92
C LEU A 279 2.56 10.03 -11.92
N LEU A 280 2.15 9.85 -13.17
CA LEU A 280 2.35 10.84 -14.23
C LEU A 280 1.25 11.91 -14.26
N THR A 281 0.06 11.63 -13.72
CA THR A 281 -1.11 12.51 -13.89
C THR A 281 -1.72 13.03 -12.61
N GLU A 282 -1.48 12.38 -11.46
CA GLU A 282 -2.18 12.56 -10.17
C GLU A 282 -3.60 11.99 -10.14
N HIS A 283 -4.08 11.51 -11.28
CA HIS A 283 -5.43 11.01 -11.42
C HIS A 283 -5.41 9.49 -11.52
N HIS A 284 -6.46 8.87 -10.99
CA HIS A 284 -6.69 7.45 -11.24
C HIS A 284 -7.23 7.27 -12.66
N LEU A 285 -6.66 6.32 -13.41
CA LEU A 285 -7.05 6.06 -14.79
C LEU A 285 -8.55 5.71 -14.92
N PHE A 286 -9.09 4.98 -13.95
CA PHE A 286 -10.50 4.58 -13.88
C PHE A 286 -11.23 5.16 -12.65
N GLY A 287 -10.71 6.27 -12.10
CA GLY A 287 -11.30 6.92 -10.92
C GLY A 287 -12.53 7.75 -11.24
N GLN A 288 -13.39 7.94 -10.23
CA GLN A 288 -14.68 8.64 -10.35
C GLN A 288 -14.90 9.59 -9.17
N GLU A 289 -15.65 10.68 -9.40
CA GLU A 289 -16.10 11.59 -8.34
C GLU A 289 -17.31 11.03 -7.56
N ASP A 290 -18.19 10.27 -8.22
CA ASP A 290 -19.40 9.69 -7.62
C ASP A 290 -19.40 8.16 -7.69
N GLY A 291 -19.39 7.48 -6.54
CA GLY A 291 -19.79 6.08 -6.31
C GLY A 291 -19.32 4.99 -7.29
N TYR A 292 -18.46 4.08 -6.83
CA TYR A 292 -18.02 2.92 -7.62
C TYR A 292 -19.15 1.94 -7.98
N SER A 293 -19.18 1.47 -9.23
CA SER A 293 -19.92 0.28 -9.65
C SER A 293 -19.11 -0.57 -10.65
N HIS A 294 -19.28 -1.90 -10.61
CA HIS A 294 -18.61 -2.82 -11.54
C HIS A 294 -18.94 -2.52 -13.00
N LYS A 295 -20.21 -2.21 -13.32
CA LYS A 295 -20.64 -1.88 -14.70
C LYS A 295 -19.89 -0.65 -15.22
N LEU A 296 -19.84 0.42 -14.42
CA LEU A 296 -19.17 1.64 -14.85
C LEU A 296 -17.65 1.48 -14.94
N HIS A 297 -17.04 0.72 -14.02
CA HIS A 297 -15.61 0.41 -14.07
C HIS A 297 -15.23 -0.31 -15.38
N LEU A 298 -16.02 -1.32 -15.78
CA LEU A 298 -15.82 -2.04 -17.05
C LEU A 298 -16.04 -1.13 -18.28
N GLN A 299 -17.01 -0.22 -18.23
CA GLN A 299 -17.23 0.77 -19.30
C GLN A 299 -16.02 1.71 -19.46
N LEU A 300 -15.46 2.23 -18.36
CA LEU A 300 -14.26 3.07 -18.41
C LEU A 300 -13.05 2.33 -18.98
N ILE A 301 -12.91 1.04 -18.66
CA ILE A 301 -11.88 0.18 -19.25
C ILE A 301 -12.08 0.09 -20.77
N GLU A 302 -13.31 -0.16 -21.22
CA GLU A 302 -13.64 -0.30 -22.64
C GLU A 302 -13.48 1.00 -23.42
N GLU A 303 -13.86 2.14 -22.83
CA GLU A 303 -13.65 3.48 -23.39
C GLU A 303 -12.17 3.81 -23.58
N CYS A 304 -11.31 3.33 -22.68
CA CYS A 304 -9.88 3.62 -22.68
C CYS A 304 -9.06 2.68 -23.58
N LEU A 305 -9.43 1.39 -23.62
CA LEU A 305 -8.63 0.32 -24.23
C LEU A 305 -9.28 -0.33 -25.44
N GLY A 306 -10.55 -0.02 -25.72
CA GLY A 306 -11.37 -0.66 -26.74
C GLY A 306 -12.13 -1.89 -26.23
N PRO A 307 -12.90 -2.55 -27.11
CA PRO A 307 -13.79 -3.64 -26.75
C PRO A 307 -13.04 -4.83 -26.15
N PHE A 308 -13.66 -5.47 -25.14
CA PHE A 308 -13.13 -6.71 -24.57
C PHE A 308 -13.08 -7.83 -25.62
N PRO A 309 -11.98 -8.60 -25.71
CA PRO A 309 -11.87 -9.70 -26.66
C PRO A 309 -12.99 -10.74 -26.44
N PRO A 310 -13.71 -11.18 -27.48
CA PRO A 310 -14.78 -12.17 -27.34
C PRO A 310 -14.31 -13.49 -26.72
N GLU A 311 -13.10 -13.93 -27.07
CA GLU A 311 -12.47 -15.15 -26.51
C GLU A 311 -12.09 -15.03 -25.04
N PHE A 312 -11.93 -13.81 -24.52
CA PHE A 312 -11.79 -13.58 -23.08
C PHE A 312 -13.16 -13.60 -22.41
N LEU A 313 -14.12 -12.84 -22.94
CA LEU A 313 -15.47 -12.74 -22.37
C LEU A 313 -16.22 -14.07 -22.31
N LYS A 314 -15.98 -14.96 -23.28
CA LYS A 314 -16.64 -16.28 -23.36
C LYS A 314 -16.43 -17.13 -22.10
N ASP A 315 -15.27 -16.99 -21.46
CA ASP A 315 -14.88 -17.79 -20.30
C ASP A 315 -15.12 -17.06 -18.97
N CYS A 316 -15.66 -15.84 -19.00
CA CYS A 316 -15.98 -15.05 -17.81
C CYS A 316 -17.33 -15.45 -17.21
N GLU A 317 -17.36 -15.80 -15.91
CA GLU A 317 -18.59 -16.22 -15.23
C GLU A 317 -19.65 -15.10 -15.15
N ASP A 318 -19.20 -13.84 -15.02
CA ASP A 318 -20.10 -12.69 -14.84
C ASP A 318 -20.34 -11.89 -16.13
N ARG A 319 -19.94 -12.41 -17.30
CA ARG A 319 -20.17 -11.75 -18.59
C ARG A 319 -21.61 -11.28 -18.76
N GLY A 320 -22.58 -12.18 -18.52
CA GLY A 320 -23.99 -11.89 -18.79
C GLY A 320 -24.59 -10.79 -17.92
N LYS A 321 -23.98 -10.50 -16.76
CA LYS A 321 -24.41 -9.41 -15.87
C LYS A 321 -24.08 -8.02 -16.42
N TYR A 322 -23.10 -7.94 -17.33
CA TYR A 322 -22.52 -6.67 -17.76
C TYR A 322 -22.59 -6.43 -19.26
N PHE A 323 -22.58 -7.49 -20.08
CA PHE A 323 -22.47 -7.37 -21.54
C PHE A 323 -23.66 -7.90 -22.34
N ASP A 324 -24.59 -8.63 -21.71
CA ASP A 324 -25.75 -9.18 -22.43
C ASP A 324 -27.00 -8.28 -22.34
N ASP A 325 -26.96 -7.21 -21.53
CA ASP A 325 -28.01 -6.20 -21.45
C ASP A 325 -27.96 -5.22 -22.64
N GLN A 326 -29.12 -4.85 -23.21
CA GLN A 326 -29.20 -3.88 -24.32
C GLN A 326 -28.83 -2.43 -23.95
N ASP A 327 -28.56 -2.17 -22.67
CA ASP A 327 -28.16 -0.86 -22.13
C ASP A 327 -26.63 -0.76 -21.93
N HIS A 328 -25.85 -1.46 -22.76
CA HIS A 328 -24.40 -1.27 -22.87
C HIS A 328 -24.09 -0.10 -23.81
N SER A 329 -24.45 1.11 -23.37
CA SER A 329 -24.06 2.33 -24.08
C SER A 329 -22.69 2.78 -23.56
N LEU A 330 -21.66 2.60 -24.38
CA LEU A 330 -20.36 3.23 -24.14
C LEU A 330 -20.47 4.75 -24.36
N ARG A 331 -19.69 5.53 -23.62
CA ARG A 331 -19.48 6.94 -23.97
C ARG A 331 -18.53 7.03 -25.17
N GLN A 332 -18.05 8.25 -25.45
CA GLN A 332 -17.03 8.46 -26.46
C GLN A 332 -15.69 7.82 -26.02
N PRO A 333 -14.95 7.18 -26.96
CA PRO A 333 -13.62 6.65 -26.66
C PRO A 333 -12.73 7.71 -26.03
N SER A 334 -11.98 7.32 -24.99
CA SER A 334 -11.04 8.18 -24.27
C SER A 334 -9.68 7.48 -24.15
N PRO A 335 -8.93 7.34 -25.26
CA PRO A 335 -7.62 6.70 -25.26
C PRO A 335 -6.66 7.36 -24.27
N ILE A 336 -5.69 6.58 -23.76
CA ILE A 336 -4.68 7.05 -22.79
C ILE A 336 -3.95 8.32 -23.27
N GLU A 337 -3.64 8.41 -24.57
CA GLU A 337 -3.01 9.60 -25.14
C GLU A 337 -3.84 10.86 -24.98
N ASP A 338 -5.14 10.79 -25.22
CA ASP A 338 -6.04 11.94 -25.11
C ASP A 338 -6.20 12.36 -23.66
N LEU A 339 -6.20 11.41 -22.73
CA LEU A 339 -6.15 11.69 -21.29
C LEU A 339 -4.86 12.44 -20.92
N PHE A 340 -3.69 12.00 -21.40
CA PHE A 340 -2.44 12.72 -21.15
C PHE A 340 -2.43 14.14 -21.72
N ARG A 341 -2.97 14.33 -22.93
CA ARG A 341 -3.10 15.65 -23.56
C ARG A 341 -4.06 16.56 -22.78
N ALA A 342 -5.24 16.05 -22.44
CA ALA A 342 -6.25 16.80 -21.70
C ALA A 342 -5.74 17.27 -20.33
N LEU A 343 -4.94 16.43 -19.67
CA LEU A 343 -4.36 16.74 -18.37
C LEU A 343 -3.08 17.59 -18.47
N GLY A 344 -2.48 17.74 -19.65
CA GLY A 344 -1.18 18.39 -19.82
C GLY A 344 -0.07 17.69 -19.01
N ALA A 345 -0.13 16.35 -18.93
CA ALA A 345 0.72 15.56 -18.04
C ALA A 345 2.13 15.30 -18.58
N LEU A 346 2.26 15.23 -19.91
CA LEU A 346 3.50 14.88 -20.62
C LEU A 346 3.67 15.79 -21.84
N LYS A 347 4.90 15.86 -22.34
CA LYS A 347 5.15 16.46 -23.66
C LYS A 347 4.65 15.55 -24.77
N GLU A 348 4.28 16.12 -25.91
CA GLU A 348 3.66 15.37 -27.03
C GLU A 348 4.57 14.22 -27.53
N GLU A 349 5.90 14.42 -27.51
CA GLU A 349 6.87 13.39 -27.89
C GLU A 349 6.99 12.22 -26.89
N GLU A 350 6.58 12.43 -25.63
CA GLU A 350 6.65 11.43 -24.56
C GLU A 350 5.40 10.55 -24.49
N ILE A 351 4.25 11.11 -24.91
CA ILE A 351 2.93 10.49 -24.80
C ILE A 351 2.85 9.11 -25.46
N PRO A 352 3.27 8.90 -26.73
CA PRO A 352 3.10 7.61 -27.40
C PRO A 352 3.81 6.46 -26.68
N GLY A 353 5.01 6.72 -26.16
CA GLY A 353 5.80 5.72 -25.43
C GLY A 353 5.16 5.35 -24.10
N ALA A 354 4.77 6.36 -23.30
CA ALA A 354 4.12 6.15 -22.01
C ALA A 354 2.77 5.42 -22.16
N ALA A 355 1.94 5.88 -23.10
CA ALA A 355 0.64 5.29 -23.37
C ALA A 355 0.77 3.84 -23.86
N ASN A 356 1.76 3.54 -24.72
CA ASN A 356 2.02 2.17 -25.17
C ASN A 356 2.46 1.25 -24.03
N PHE A 357 3.36 1.68 -23.15
CA PHE A 357 3.78 0.87 -22.01
C PHE A 357 2.62 0.61 -21.04
N ILE A 358 1.79 1.62 -20.75
CA ILE A 358 0.59 1.44 -19.94
C ILE A 358 -0.37 0.46 -20.62
N ARG A 359 -0.63 0.60 -21.93
CA ARG A 359 -1.47 -0.36 -22.68
C ARG A 359 -0.95 -1.80 -22.60
N ARG A 360 0.37 -2.01 -22.64
CA ARG A 360 0.95 -3.35 -22.42
C ARG A 360 0.59 -3.90 -21.03
N CYS A 361 0.74 -3.08 -19.99
CA CYS A 361 0.35 -3.45 -18.62
C CYS A 361 -1.15 -3.76 -18.51
N LEU A 362 -1.98 -3.02 -19.25
CA LEU A 362 -3.44 -3.13 -19.24
C LEU A 362 -3.99 -4.05 -20.35
N THR A 363 -3.21 -5.02 -20.82
CA THR A 363 -3.70 -5.99 -21.82
C THR A 363 -4.93 -6.70 -21.24
N LEU A 364 -6.07 -6.58 -21.95
CA LEU A 364 -7.39 -7.01 -21.46
C LEU A 364 -7.46 -8.51 -21.19
N ASP A 365 -6.93 -9.32 -22.11
CA ASP A 365 -6.81 -10.76 -21.89
C ASP A 365 -5.60 -11.04 -20.97
N PRO A 366 -5.82 -11.52 -19.73
CA PRO A 366 -4.73 -11.75 -18.78
C PRO A 366 -3.73 -12.80 -19.26
N ARG A 367 -4.10 -13.68 -20.20
CA ARG A 367 -3.21 -14.70 -20.79
C ARG A 367 -2.14 -14.08 -21.69
N LEU A 368 -2.42 -12.90 -22.24
CA LEU A 368 -1.53 -12.17 -23.15
C LEU A 368 -0.80 -11.02 -22.43
N ARG A 369 -1.15 -10.75 -21.16
CA ARG A 369 -0.54 -9.69 -20.37
C ARG A 369 0.89 -10.09 -20.00
N PRO A 370 1.90 -9.23 -20.25
CA PRO A 370 3.29 -9.56 -19.96
C PRO A 370 3.53 -9.71 -18.46
N SER A 371 4.46 -10.59 -18.11
CA SER A 371 5.02 -10.70 -16.77
C SER A 371 5.87 -9.48 -16.39
N ALA A 372 6.18 -9.35 -15.09
CA ALA A 372 7.11 -8.32 -14.62
C ALA A 372 8.48 -8.42 -15.31
N GLN A 373 9.00 -9.64 -15.49
CA GLN A 373 10.26 -9.90 -16.19
C GLN A 373 10.26 -9.41 -17.64
N GLU A 374 9.17 -9.63 -18.37
CA GLU A 374 9.04 -9.19 -19.76
C GLU A 374 8.95 -7.67 -19.88
N LEU A 375 8.27 -7.01 -18.94
CA LEU A 375 8.20 -5.55 -18.88
C LEU A 375 9.54 -4.91 -18.50
N LEU A 376 10.33 -5.54 -17.62
CA LEU A 376 11.69 -5.09 -17.30
C LEU A 376 12.61 -5.07 -18.53
N ASN A 377 12.30 -5.87 -19.55
CA ASN A 377 13.05 -5.91 -20.80
C ASN A 377 12.54 -4.93 -21.88
N ASP A 378 11.42 -4.24 -21.63
CA ASP A 378 10.87 -3.24 -22.54
C ASP A 378 11.87 -2.11 -22.80
N HIS A 379 12.09 -1.77 -24.07
CA HIS A 379 12.97 -0.69 -24.49
C HIS A 379 12.53 0.67 -23.97
N TRP A 380 11.22 0.90 -23.82
CA TRP A 380 10.69 2.14 -23.27
C TRP A 380 11.07 2.32 -21.81
N LEU A 381 11.21 1.23 -21.04
CA LEU A 381 11.55 1.30 -19.61
C LEU A 381 13.07 1.41 -19.37
N LYS A 382 13.88 1.03 -20.36
CA LYS A 382 15.35 1.10 -20.29
C LYS A 382 15.88 2.53 -20.23
#